data_AF-A0A0S8DYL3-F1
#
_entry.id   AF-A0A0S8DYL3-F1
#
_cell.length_a   1.000
_cell.length_b   1.000
_cell.length_c   1.000
_cell.angle_alpha   90.00
_cell.angle_beta   90.00
_cell.angle_gamma   90.00
#
_symmetry.space_group_name_H-M   'P 1'
#
loop_
_entity.id
_entity.type
_entity.pdbx_description
1 polymer ?
#
loop_
_entity_poly.entity_id
_entity_poly.type
_entity_poly.pdbx_seq_one_letter_code
_entity_poly.pdbx_strand_id
1 'polypeptide(L)'
;MNKRKGVKKKSTIVALTFSLFFIMYLIEGATGLSYAFSKSESNEALEAKIIAEELAKQKRVEKKSLISDLLNEGKRNYEVKNYETAIGFFERVTQIDPTNRTARHYINLCKDALGKELPETVTATLIKRGKDNFNRKQYSAAISDFESALASNPNDGEAQAWLAKAKEYERLYGVKKTAKEQYKTLRVTRKVASSEKDTAEQAMMLDVDRAWLPPVRVPREEIEIEEIISPEELAEKEAKKKLEEKMASIIVPAISITDADVQDLIHQLMEMTGVTIVIDERALAELTRDKPIRISLSTANPLPLLDVLNIAFKATQLGYKVEPNYVWISDKAAVEKEELITRTYRLKYGVRKTRKVELTEFETKE
;
A
#
# COMPACT_ATOMS: atom_id res chain seq x y z
N MET A 1 -50.74 -37.81 -61.54
CA MET A 1 -51.75 -37.76 -62.63
C MET A 1 -51.00 -37.29 -63.87
N ASN A 2 -50.89 -37.93 -65.02
CA ASN A 2 -51.55 -39.07 -65.65
C ASN A 2 -50.50 -39.61 -66.66
N LYS A 3 -49.84 -40.74 -66.39
CA LYS A 3 -50.11 -42.03 -67.03
C LYS A 3 -50.30 -42.00 -68.56
N ARG A 4 -49.44 -42.82 -69.20
CA ARG A 4 -49.79 -43.83 -70.23
C ARG A 4 -50.16 -43.28 -71.62
N LYS A 5 -49.86 -43.90 -72.75
CA LYS A 5 -49.44 -45.24 -73.24
C LYS A 5 -48.94 -44.92 -74.68
N GLY A 6 -47.99 -45.59 -75.33
CA GLY A 6 -47.72 -47.03 -75.39
C GLY A 6 -47.85 -47.50 -76.86
N VAL A 7 -46.91 -48.39 -77.27
CA VAL A 7 -47.18 -49.62 -78.05
C VAL A 7 -47.51 -49.39 -79.56
N LYS A 8 -46.90 -49.98 -80.61
CA LYS A 8 -46.16 -51.23 -80.94
C LYS A 8 -45.29 -50.92 -82.20
N LYS A 9 -44.00 -51.24 -82.33
CA LYS A 9 -43.36 -52.57 -82.60
C LYS A 9 -44.04 -53.45 -83.66
N LYS A 10 -43.65 -53.27 -84.92
CA LYS A 10 -43.32 -54.31 -85.92
C LYS A 10 -42.30 -53.67 -86.87
N SER A 11 -41.01 -53.95 -86.77
CA SER A 11 -40.37 -54.94 -87.64
C SER A 11 -38.89 -55.01 -87.23
N THR A 12 -38.53 -56.00 -86.42
CA THR A 12 -37.19 -56.19 -85.84
C THR A 12 -36.25 -57.02 -86.72
N ILE A 13 -36.58 -57.29 -87.98
CA ILE A 13 -35.75 -58.13 -88.86
C ILE A 13 -35.22 -57.38 -90.09
N VAL A 14 -35.88 -56.30 -90.53
CA VAL A 14 -35.28 -55.33 -91.47
C VAL A 14 -34.20 -54.47 -90.78
N ALA A 15 -34.25 -54.38 -89.44
CA ALA A 15 -33.40 -53.50 -88.65
C ALA A 15 -31.89 -53.85 -88.69
N LEU A 16 -31.50 -55.10 -88.95
CA LEU A 16 -30.08 -55.48 -88.88
C LEU A 16 -29.32 -55.22 -90.20
N THR A 17 -29.95 -55.44 -91.36
CA THR A 17 -29.33 -55.17 -92.67
C THR A 17 -29.41 -53.69 -93.03
N PHE A 18 -30.46 -52.99 -92.62
CA PHE A 18 -30.50 -51.53 -92.68
C PHE A 18 -29.50 -50.89 -91.71
N SER A 19 -29.21 -51.50 -90.56
CA SER A 19 -28.20 -51.00 -89.61
C SER A 19 -26.79 -51.03 -90.18
N LEU A 20 -26.39 -52.07 -90.91
CA LEU A 20 -25.04 -52.11 -91.48
C LEU A 20 -24.88 -51.15 -92.67
N PHE A 21 -25.93 -51.03 -93.50
CA PHE A 21 -25.94 -50.10 -94.64
C PHE A 21 -26.02 -48.63 -94.18
N PHE A 22 -26.72 -48.36 -93.06
CA PHE A 22 -26.78 -47.04 -92.43
C PHE A 22 -25.44 -46.64 -91.77
N ILE A 23 -24.69 -47.61 -91.22
CA ILE A 23 -23.34 -47.35 -90.67
C ILE A 23 -22.34 -47.04 -91.81
N MET A 24 -22.41 -47.71 -92.96
CA MET A 24 -21.59 -47.36 -94.14
C MET A 24 -21.95 -45.97 -94.70
N TYR A 25 -23.25 -45.63 -94.78
CA TYR A 25 -23.68 -44.30 -95.24
C TYR A 25 -23.30 -43.16 -94.28
N LEU A 26 -23.16 -43.45 -92.99
CA LEU A 26 -22.68 -42.48 -91.99
C LEU A 26 -21.18 -42.18 -92.09
N ILE A 27 -20.37 -43.11 -92.59
CA ILE A 27 -18.91 -42.93 -92.70
C ILE A 27 -18.56 -42.08 -93.93
N GLU A 28 -19.26 -42.24 -95.05
CA GLU A 28 -19.07 -41.38 -96.23
C GLU A 28 -19.67 -39.97 -96.06
N GLY A 29 -20.77 -39.84 -95.30
CA GLY A 29 -21.35 -38.53 -94.97
C GLY A 29 -20.52 -37.71 -93.97
N ALA A 30 -19.79 -38.36 -93.06
CA ALA A 30 -19.04 -37.68 -92.00
C ALA A 30 -17.70 -37.08 -92.49
N THR A 31 -17.05 -37.67 -93.50
CA THR A 31 -15.75 -37.15 -94.00
C THR A 31 -15.93 -35.92 -94.91
N GLY A 32 -17.05 -35.84 -95.65
CA GLY A 32 -17.42 -34.65 -96.41
C GLY A 32 -17.93 -33.49 -95.53
N LEU A 33 -18.69 -33.79 -94.48
CA LEU A 33 -19.15 -32.76 -93.53
C LEU A 33 -18.05 -32.25 -92.61
N SER A 34 -17.14 -33.09 -92.14
CA SER A 34 -16.05 -32.65 -91.24
C SER A 34 -15.02 -31.77 -91.94
N TYR A 35 -14.74 -32.00 -93.22
CA TYR A 35 -13.84 -31.15 -94.02
C TYR A 35 -14.48 -29.82 -94.45
N ALA A 36 -15.81 -29.79 -94.63
CA ALA A 36 -16.56 -28.57 -94.91
C ALA A 36 -16.86 -27.75 -93.65
N PHE A 37 -17.10 -28.40 -92.51
CA PHE A 37 -17.42 -27.76 -91.22
C PHE A 37 -16.17 -27.20 -90.51
N SER A 38 -15.01 -27.87 -90.59
CA SER A 38 -13.76 -27.32 -90.03
C SER A 38 -13.27 -26.08 -90.78
N LYS A 39 -13.61 -25.97 -92.08
CA LYS A 39 -13.25 -24.83 -92.94
C LYS A 39 -14.26 -23.67 -92.80
N SER A 40 -15.52 -23.96 -92.47
CA SER A 40 -16.51 -22.94 -92.12
C SER A 40 -16.29 -22.38 -90.71
N GLU A 41 -15.97 -23.21 -89.70
CA GLU A 41 -15.60 -22.72 -88.36
C GLU A 41 -14.34 -21.85 -88.39
N SER A 42 -13.34 -22.20 -89.21
CA SER A 42 -12.12 -21.40 -89.33
C SER A 42 -12.36 -20.05 -90.00
N ASN A 43 -13.30 -19.97 -90.95
CA ASN A 43 -13.65 -18.73 -91.65
C ASN A 43 -14.60 -17.86 -90.81
N GLU A 44 -15.64 -18.42 -90.20
CA GLU A 44 -16.54 -17.69 -89.28
C GLU A 44 -15.80 -17.19 -88.03
N ALA A 45 -14.85 -17.96 -87.48
CA ALA A 45 -14.02 -17.51 -86.36
C ALA A 45 -12.99 -16.43 -86.79
N LEU A 46 -12.52 -16.45 -88.03
CA LEU A 46 -11.67 -15.37 -88.57
C LEU A 46 -12.49 -14.10 -88.81
N GLU A 47 -13.68 -14.23 -89.38
CA GLU A 47 -14.63 -13.14 -89.61
C GLU A 47 -15.10 -12.55 -88.29
N ALA A 48 -15.43 -13.37 -87.28
CA ALA A 48 -15.76 -12.90 -85.94
C ALA A 48 -14.59 -12.18 -85.26
N LYS A 49 -13.34 -12.62 -85.49
CA LYS A 49 -12.15 -11.91 -85.02
C LYS A 49 -11.94 -10.57 -85.74
N ILE A 50 -12.13 -10.52 -87.05
CA ILE A 50 -12.02 -9.29 -87.85
C ILE A 50 -13.11 -8.30 -87.44
N ILE A 51 -14.35 -8.75 -87.29
CA ILE A 51 -15.48 -7.94 -86.83
C ILE A 51 -15.26 -7.49 -85.38
N ALA A 52 -14.78 -8.36 -84.49
CA ALA A 52 -14.44 -7.98 -83.12
C ALA A 52 -13.27 -6.98 -83.07
N GLU A 53 -12.28 -7.11 -83.94
CA GLU A 53 -11.15 -6.19 -84.06
C GLU A 53 -11.59 -4.83 -84.62
N GLU A 54 -12.46 -4.82 -85.63
CA GLU A 54 -13.01 -3.61 -86.24
C GLU A 54 -13.95 -2.88 -85.27
N LEU A 55 -14.80 -3.62 -84.56
CA LEU A 55 -15.66 -3.09 -83.51
C LEU A 55 -14.85 -2.60 -82.29
N ALA A 56 -13.72 -3.25 -81.98
CA ALA A 56 -12.78 -2.75 -80.99
C ALA A 56 -12.04 -1.49 -81.47
N LYS A 57 -11.70 -1.38 -82.77
CA LYS A 57 -11.14 -0.18 -83.38
C LYS A 57 -12.14 0.98 -83.32
N GLN A 58 -13.40 0.75 -83.69
CA GLN A 58 -14.48 1.75 -83.60
C GLN A 58 -14.67 2.22 -82.15
N LYS A 59 -14.84 1.30 -81.20
CA LYS A 59 -14.95 1.66 -79.77
C LYS A 59 -13.72 2.39 -79.22
N ARG A 60 -12.52 2.11 -79.75
CA ARG A 60 -11.30 2.84 -79.39
C ARG A 60 -11.30 4.26 -79.95
N VAL A 61 -11.79 4.47 -81.17
CA VAL A 61 -11.92 5.79 -81.79
C VAL A 61 -12.98 6.62 -81.06
N GLU A 62 -14.14 6.04 -80.77
CA GLU A 62 -15.21 6.69 -80.00
C GLU A 62 -14.73 7.10 -78.61
N LYS A 63 -14.03 6.20 -77.89
CA LYS A 63 -13.44 6.52 -76.59
C LYS A 63 -12.43 7.66 -76.69
N LYS A 64 -11.57 7.69 -77.72
CA LYS A 64 -10.61 8.76 -77.93
C LYS A 64 -11.29 10.11 -78.20
N SER A 65 -12.34 10.11 -79.03
CA SER A 65 -13.17 11.29 -79.30
C SER A 65 -13.82 11.82 -78.02
N LEU A 66 -14.46 10.92 -77.25
CA LEU A 66 -15.10 11.28 -75.99
C LEU A 66 -14.08 11.84 -74.98
N ILE A 67 -12.88 11.25 -74.89
CA ILE A 67 -11.80 11.77 -74.06
C ILE A 67 -11.38 13.17 -74.50
N SER A 68 -11.24 13.44 -75.81
CA SER A 68 -10.86 14.77 -76.29
C SER A 68 -11.94 15.82 -76.00
N ASP A 69 -13.21 15.45 -76.14
CA ASP A 69 -14.34 16.37 -75.90
C ASP A 69 -14.41 16.75 -74.42
N LEU A 70 -14.34 15.75 -73.52
CA LEU A 70 -14.32 15.97 -72.07
C LEU A 70 -13.09 16.78 -71.62
N LEU A 71 -11.92 16.56 -72.22
CA LEU A 71 -10.73 17.35 -71.94
C LEU A 71 -10.88 18.81 -72.37
N ASN A 72 -11.51 19.06 -73.52
CA ASN A 72 -11.74 20.41 -74.03
C ASN A 72 -12.77 21.15 -73.17
N GLU A 73 -13.84 20.48 -72.75
CA GLU A 73 -14.82 21.03 -71.81
C GLU A 73 -14.20 21.34 -70.44
N GLY A 74 -13.39 20.43 -69.91
CA GLY A 74 -12.64 20.66 -68.67
C GLY A 74 -11.70 21.87 -68.77
N LYS A 75 -10.98 22.02 -69.89
CA LYS A 75 -10.10 23.17 -70.14
C LYS A 75 -10.88 24.50 -70.24
N ARG A 76 -12.03 24.52 -70.91
CA ARG A 76 -12.88 25.72 -70.99
C ARG A 76 -13.38 26.14 -69.61
N ASN A 77 -13.84 25.18 -68.80
CA ASN A 77 -14.28 25.48 -67.43
C ASN A 77 -13.12 25.95 -66.56
N TYR A 78 -11.91 25.42 -66.76
CA TYR A 78 -10.69 25.91 -66.11
C TYR A 78 -10.35 27.36 -66.51
N GLU A 79 -10.46 27.72 -67.79
CA GLU A 79 -10.24 29.09 -68.27
C GLU A 79 -11.27 30.08 -67.70
N VAL A 80 -12.52 29.63 -67.53
CA VAL A 80 -13.61 30.40 -66.89
C VAL A 80 -13.49 30.42 -65.36
N LYS A 81 -12.43 29.84 -64.79
CA LYS A 81 -12.16 29.69 -63.34
C LYS A 81 -13.22 28.90 -62.58
N ASN A 82 -14.05 28.13 -63.27
CA ASN A 82 -15.01 27.25 -62.63
C ASN A 82 -14.34 25.91 -62.30
N TYR A 83 -13.44 25.94 -61.31
CA TYR A 83 -12.54 24.83 -61.01
C TYR A 83 -13.26 23.56 -60.52
N GLU A 84 -14.37 23.69 -59.79
CA GLU A 84 -15.15 22.55 -59.30
C GLU A 84 -15.75 21.74 -60.45
N THR A 85 -16.38 22.42 -61.41
CA THR A 85 -16.94 21.76 -62.60
C THR A 85 -15.84 21.20 -63.50
N ALA A 86 -14.72 21.93 -63.65
CA ALA A 86 -13.57 21.47 -64.42
C ALA A 86 -12.99 20.15 -63.86
N ILE A 87 -12.85 20.02 -62.53
CA ILE A 87 -12.43 18.78 -61.87
C ILE A 87 -13.37 17.62 -62.23
N GLY A 88 -14.69 17.85 -62.18
CA GLY A 88 -15.67 16.83 -62.54
C GLY A 88 -15.51 16.30 -63.97
N PHE A 89 -15.18 17.15 -64.94
CA PHE A 89 -14.89 16.72 -66.32
C PHE A 89 -13.58 15.93 -66.43
N PHE A 90 -12.51 16.38 -65.77
CA PHE A 90 -11.23 15.68 -65.79
C PHE A 90 -11.26 14.34 -65.03
N GLU A 91 -12.04 14.23 -63.97
CA GLU A 91 -12.24 12.97 -63.24
C GLU A 91 -12.92 11.91 -64.12
N ARG A 92 -13.92 12.30 -64.90
CA ARG A 92 -14.54 11.41 -65.91
C ARG A 92 -13.53 10.94 -66.94
N VAL A 93 -12.60 11.79 -67.38
CA VAL A 93 -11.51 11.38 -68.28
C VAL A 93 -10.60 10.35 -67.60
N THR A 94 -10.24 10.55 -66.33
CA THR A 94 -9.41 9.56 -65.59
C THR A 94 -10.14 8.24 -65.30
N GLN A 95 -11.47 8.23 -65.25
CA GLN A 95 -12.27 7.00 -65.15
C GLN A 95 -12.26 6.20 -66.46
N ILE A 96 -12.25 6.89 -67.61
CA ILE A 96 -12.22 6.26 -68.94
C ILE A 96 -10.79 5.84 -69.32
N ASP A 97 -9.80 6.68 -69.02
CA ASP A 97 -8.37 6.43 -69.23
C ASP A 97 -7.56 6.81 -67.98
N PRO A 98 -7.31 5.85 -67.08
CA PRO A 98 -6.51 6.06 -65.87
C PRO A 98 -5.05 6.46 -66.14
N THR A 99 -4.55 6.23 -67.37
CA THR A 99 -3.15 6.54 -67.74
C THR A 99 -2.97 7.95 -68.30
N ASN A 100 -4.07 8.69 -68.49
CA ASN A 100 -4.04 10.02 -69.07
C ASN A 100 -3.36 11.05 -68.15
N ARG A 101 -2.09 11.37 -68.46
CA ARG A 101 -1.29 12.36 -67.72
C ARG A 101 -1.87 13.77 -67.78
N THR A 102 -2.55 14.14 -68.87
CA THR A 102 -3.08 15.50 -69.05
C THR A 102 -4.25 15.79 -68.12
N ALA A 103 -5.21 14.87 -68.02
CA ALA A 103 -6.34 14.99 -67.11
C ALA A 103 -5.86 15.11 -65.65
N ARG A 104 -4.91 14.26 -65.24
CA ARG A 104 -4.32 14.29 -63.90
C ARG A 104 -3.58 15.60 -63.60
N HIS A 105 -2.87 16.15 -64.60
CA HIS A 105 -2.20 17.44 -64.47
C HIS A 105 -3.21 18.58 -64.23
N TYR A 106 -4.28 18.66 -65.02
CA TYR A 106 -5.30 19.70 -64.86
C TYR A 106 -6.10 19.55 -63.56
N ILE A 107 -6.37 18.33 -63.08
CA ILE A 107 -6.98 18.12 -61.75
C ILE A 107 -6.13 18.76 -60.65
N ASN A 108 -4.81 18.57 -60.69
CA ASN A 108 -3.92 19.18 -59.70
C ASN A 108 -3.93 20.70 -59.80
N LEU A 109 -3.87 21.26 -61.02
CA LEU A 109 -3.93 22.70 -61.23
C LEU A 109 -5.25 23.32 -60.72
N CYS A 110 -6.39 22.65 -60.96
CA CYS A 110 -7.69 23.11 -60.46
C CYS A 110 -7.74 23.08 -58.93
N LYS A 111 -7.20 22.02 -58.31
CA LYS A 111 -7.13 21.90 -56.84
C LYS A 111 -6.21 22.94 -56.21
N ASP A 112 -5.08 23.22 -56.85
CA ASP A 112 -4.16 24.28 -56.41
C ASP A 112 -4.78 25.67 -56.57
N ALA A 113 -5.56 25.91 -57.63
CA ALA A 113 -6.25 27.17 -57.85
C ALA A 113 -7.39 27.39 -56.85
N LEU A 114 -8.18 26.35 -56.56
CA LEU A 114 -9.19 26.38 -55.48
C LEU A 114 -8.54 26.64 -54.11
N GLY A 115 -7.40 26.00 -53.83
CA GLY A 115 -6.66 26.20 -52.58
C GLY A 115 -6.13 27.62 -52.38
N LYS A 116 -5.95 28.41 -53.46
CA LYS A 116 -5.53 29.82 -53.40
C LYS A 116 -6.67 30.80 -53.20
N GLU A 117 -7.92 30.42 -53.48
CA GLU A 117 -9.10 31.29 -53.31
C GLU A 117 -9.75 31.18 -51.92
N LEU A 118 -9.43 30.15 -51.12
CA LEU A 118 -9.76 30.12 -49.69
C LEU A 118 -8.99 31.22 -48.95
N PRO A 119 -9.53 31.81 -47.86
CA PRO A 119 -9.00 33.03 -47.24
C PRO A 119 -7.57 32.83 -46.73
N GLU A 120 -6.62 33.16 -47.60
CA GLU A 120 -5.17 33.16 -47.41
C GLU A 120 -4.76 33.95 -46.14
N THR A 121 -5.63 34.85 -45.67
CA THR A 121 -5.46 35.66 -44.46
C THR A 121 -5.54 34.85 -43.16
N VAL A 122 -6.43 33.86 -43.06
CA VAL A 122 -6.62 33.09 -41.82
C VAL A 122 -5.59 31.97 -41.72
N THR A 123 -5.29 31.29 -42.83
CA THR A 123 -4.24 30.26 -42.88
C THR A 123 -2.85 30.85 -42.64
N ALA A 124 -2.52 31.97 -43.30
CA ALA A 124 -1.22 32.61 -43.11
C ALA A 124 -1.00 33.13 -41.68
N THR A 125 -2.04 33.64 -41.02
CA THR A 125 -1.95 34.09 -39.62
C THR A 125 -1.75 32.92 -38.65
N LEU A 126 -2.45 31.80 -38.85
CA LEU A 126 -2.26 30.58 -38.07
C LEU A 126 -0.86 29.98 -38.27
N ILE A 127 -0.35 29.94 -39.50
CA ILE A 127 1.00 29.45 -39.80
C ILE A 127 2.05 30.35 -39.15
N LYS A 128 1.87 31.68 -39.20
CA LYS A 128 2.77 32.62 -38.52
C LYS A 128 2.76 32.40 -37.01
N ARG A 129 1.58 32.27 -36.39
CA ARG A 129 1.45 32.00 -34.96
C ARG A 129 2.09 30.66 -34.57
N GLY A 130 1.87 29.62 -35.38
CA GLY A 130 2.49 28.30 -35.20
C GLY A 130 4.02 28.37 -35.26
N LYS A 131 4.59 29.14 -36.20
CA LYS A 131 6.04 29.39 -36.29
C LYS A 131 6.57 30.13 -35.06
N ASP A 132 5.86 31.14 -34.57
CA ASP A 132 6.24 31.86 -33.35
C ASP A 132 6.23 30.95 -32.11
N ASN A 133 5.19 30.11 -31.97
CA ASN A 133 5.09 29.10 -30.92
C ASN A 133 6.21 28.04 -31.02
N PHE A 134 6.55 27.62 -32.24
CA PHE A 134 7.67 26.71 -32.50
C PHE A 134 9.01 27.33 -32.06
N ASN A 135 9.24 28.61 -32.37
CA ASN A 135 10.43 29.34 -31.95
C ASN A 135 10.52 29.50 -30.42
N ARG A 136 9.37 29.62 -29.75
CA ARG A 136 9.26 29.62 -28.28
C ARG A 136 9.39 28.24 -27.65
N LYS A 137 9.64 27.18 -28.44
CA LYS A 137 9.68 25.76 -28.02
C LYS A 137 8.36 25.26 -27.43
N GLN A 138 7.26 25.94 -27.70
CA GLN A 138 5.91 25.54 -27.32
C GLN A 138 5.36 24.64 -28.43
N TYR A 139 5.96 23.45 -28.58
CA TYR A 139 5.71 22.56 -29.71
C TYR A 139 4.26 22.08 -29.77
N SER A 140 3.62 21.80 -28.63
CA SER A 140 2.19 21.40 -28.57
C SER A 140 1.26 22.50 -29.09
N ALA A 141 1.49 23.76 -28.69
CA ALA A 141 0.72 24.90 -29.18
C ALA A 141 0.98 25.14 -30.68
N ALA A 142 2.22 24.99 -31.14
CA ALA A 142 2.57 25.09 -32.55
C ALA A 142 1.87 24.01 -33.39
N ILE A 143 1.82 22.76 -32.91
CA ILE A 143 1.10 21.65 -33.56
C ILE A 143 -0.38 21.99 -33.69
N SER A 144 -1.02 22.48 -32.62
CA SER A 144 -2.43 22.88 -32.66
C SER A 144 -2.71 23.98 -33.69
N ASP A 145 -1.80 24.95 -33.83
CA ASP A 145 -1.92 26.03 -34.81
C ASP A 145 -1.77 25.52 -36.25
N PHE A 146 -0.82 24.63 -36.51
CA PHE A 146 -0.63 24.03 -37.83
C PHE A 146 -1.75 23.06 -38.20
N GLU A 147 -2.29 22.29 -37.25
CA GLU A 147 -3.47 21.44 -37.47
C GLU A 147 -4.70 22.28 -37.79
N SER A 148 -4.89 23.42 -37.11
CA SER A 148 -5.96 24.37 -37.43
C SER A 148 -5.81 24.99 -38.82
N ALA A 149 -4.57 25.29 -39.23
CA ALA A 149 -4.28 25.78 -40.57
C ALA A 149 -4.61 24.72 -41.65
N LEU A 150 -4.26 23.45 -41.40
CA LEU A 150 -4.57 22.34 -42.31
C LEU A 150 -6.05 21.96 -42.34
N ALA A 151 -6.79 22.18 -41.24
CA ALA A 151 -8.24 22.01 -41.25
C ALA A 151 -8.92 23.03 -42.17
N SER A 152 -8.33 24.23 -42.30
CA SER A 152 -8.83 25.30 -43.18
C SER A 152 -8.36 25.12 -44.63
N ASN A 153 -7.10 24.69 -44.84
CA ASN A 153 -6.55 24.34 -46.15
C ASN A 153 -5.82 22.99 -46.09
N PRO A 154 -6.49 21.88 -46.46
CA PRO A 154 -5.90 20.55 -46.39
C PRO A 154 -4.69 20.33 -47.33
N ASN A 155 -4.57 21.14 -48.40
CA ASN A 155 -3.52 20.99 -49.41
C ASN A 155 -2.35 21.99 -49.22
N ASP A 156 -2.26 22.64 -48.06
CA ASP A 156 -1.17 23.55 -47.76
C ASP A 156 0.13 22.77 -47.43
N GLY A 157 1.02 22.70 -48.42
CA GLY A 157 2.31 22.03 -48.29
C GLY A 157 3.24 22.66 -47.23
N GLU A 158 3.11 23.97 -46.97
CA GLU A 158 3.91 24.63 -45.93
C GLU A 158 3.44 24.22 -44.54
N ALA A 159 2.13 24.25 -44.28
CA ALA A 159 1.57 23.85 -43.00
C ALA A 159 1.83 22.36 -42.69
N GLN A 160 1.80 21.47 -43.70
CA GLN A 160 2.15 20.05 -43.55
C GLN A 160 3.62 19.86 -43.13
N ALA A 161 4.54 20.57 -43.78
CA ALA A 161 5.97 20.48 -43.46
C ALA A 161 6.28 20.96 -42.04
N TRP A 162 5.67 22.08 -41.62
CA TRP A 162 5.85 22.61 -40.27
C TRP A 162 5.20 21.73 -39.20
N LEU A 163 4.04 21.12 -39.48
CA LEU A 163 3.41 20.16 -38.57
C LEU A 163 4.31 18.94 -38.32
N ALA A 164 4.86 18.36 -39.39
CA ALA A 164 5.77 17.21 -39.28
C ALA A 164 7.00 17.55 -38.42
N LYS A 165 7.61 18.72 -38.68
CA LYS A 165 8.73 19.22 -37.88
C LYS A 165 8.33 19.47 -36.42
N ALA A 166 7.19 20.10 -36.17
CA ALA A 166 6.72 20.37 -34.81
C ALA A 166 6.51 19.08 -34.00
N LYS A 167 5.92 18.04 -34.60
CA LYS A 167 5.74 16.71 -33.97
C LYS A 167 7.06 16.02 -33.66
N GLU A 168 8.02 16.07 -34.56
CA GLU A 168 9.35 15.50 -34.33
C GLU A 168 10.05 16.18 -33.15
N TYR A 169 10.04 17.52 -33.12
CA TYR A 169 10.66 18.30 -32.05
C TYR A 169 9.93 18.14 -30.71
N GLU A 170 8.61 18.02 -30.69
CA GLU A 170 7.84 17.71 -29.49
C GLU A 170 8.30 16.38 -28.88
N ARG A 171 8.43 15.33 -29.71
CA ARG A 171 8.92 14.02 -29.27
C ARG A 171 10.33 14.12 -28.69
N LEU A 172 11.25 14.76 -29.41
CA LEU A 172 12.64 14.93 -28.97
C LEU A 172 12.74 15.74 -27.67
N TYR A 173 11.94 16.81 -27.55
CA TYR A 173 11.91 17.64 -26.36
C TYR A 173 11.32 16.89 -25.16
N GLY A 174 10.24 16.13 -25.38
CA GLY A 174 9.65 15.24 -24.38
C GLY A 174 10.65 14.23 -23.84
N VAL A 175 11.36 13.51 -24.72
CA VAL A 175 12.41 12.55 -24.34
C VAL A 175 13.55 13.22 -23.56
N LYS A 176 13.99 14.42 -23.97
CA LYS A 176 15.03 15.15 -23.23
C LYS A 176 14.55 15.59 -21.85
N LYS A 177 13.29 16.01 -21.73
CA LYS A 177 12.68 16.40 -20.45
C LYS A 177 12.59 15.20 -19.51
N THR A 178 12.06 14.07 -19.97
CA THR A 178 11.96 12.83 -19.16
C THR A 178 13.34 12.31 -18.77
N ALA A 179 14.32 12.30 -19.68
CA ALA A 179 15.70 11.91 -19.38
C ALA A 179 16.33 12.79 -18.29
N LYS A 180 16.07 14.11 -18.31
CA LYS A 180 16.55 15.04 -17.28
C LYS A 180 15.94 14.75 -15.92
N GLU A 181 14.64 14.44 -15.87
CA GLU A 181 13.93 14.07 -14.64
C GLU A 181 14.46 12.74 -14.09
N GLN A 182 14.62 11.72 -14.96
CA GLN A 182 15.20 10.43 -14.60
C GLN A 182 16.62 10.61 -14.03
N TYR A 183 17.48 11.40 -14.68
CA TYR A 183 18.82 11.68 -14.18
C TYR A 183 18.79 12.35 -12.79
N LYS A 184 17.88 13.30 -12.56
CA LYS A 184 17.69 13.93 -11.24
C LYS A 184 17.32 12.89 -10.19
N THR A 185 16.40 11.98 -10.49
CA THR A 185 16.00 10.89 -9.57
C THR A 185 17.15 9.93 -9.29
N LEU A 186 17.87 9.49 -10.34
CA LEU A 186 19.02 8.59 -10.23
C LEU A 186 20.15 9.16 -9.36
N ARG A 187 20.38 10.48 -9.47
CA ARG A 187 21.38 11.16 -8.64
C ARG A 187 20.99 11.13 -7.16
N VAL A 188 19.71 11.34 -6.85
CA VAL A 188 19.20 11.30 -5.47
C VAL A 188 19.27 9.88 -4.94
N THR A 189 18.80 8.88 -5.69
CA THR A 189 18.85 7.48 -5.26
C THR A 189 20.27 6.99 -5.04
N ARG A 190 21.22 7.37 -5.90
CA ARG A 190 22.65 7.07 -5.69
C ARG A 190 23.18 7.69 -4.38
N LYS A 191 22.80 8.93 -4.06
CA LYS A 191 23.22 9.61 -2.83
C LYS A 191 22.62 8.95 -1.58
N VAL A 192 21.36 8.53 -1.64
CA VAL A 192 20.71 7.78 -0.56
C VAL A 192 21.41 6.44 -0.38
N ALA A 193 21.64 5.69 -1.46
CA ALA A 193 22.32 4.40 -1.40
C ALA A 193 23.75 4.50 -0.85
N SER A 194 24.51 5.54 -1.16
CA SER A 194 25.83 5.76 -0.54
C SER A 194 25.70 6.05 0.96
N SER A 195 24.75 6.91 1.34
CA SER A 195 24.49 7.22 2.76
C SER A 195 24.05 6.00 3.55
N GLU A 196 23.19 5.16 2.98
CA GLU A 196 22.73 3.91 3.61
C GLU A 196 23.89 2.94 3.84
N LYS A 197 24.79 2.81 2.86
CA LYS A 197 26.02 2.03 3.01
C LYS A 197 26.89 2.55 4.16
N ASP A 198 27.15 3.85 4.19
CA ASP A 198 27.96 4.47 5.25
C ASP A 198 27.32 4.22 6.64
N THR A 199 25.99 4.35 6.75
CA THR A 199 25.28 4.08 8.01
C THR A 199 25.31 2.60 8.41
N ALA A 200 25.25 1.70 7.43
CA ALA A 200 25.32 0.26 7.68
C ALA A 200 26.73 -0.14 8.15
N GLU A 201 27.78 0.42 7.53
CA GLU A 201 29.17 0.23 7.96
C GLU A 201 29.38 0.75 9.39
N GLN A 202 28.86 1.94 9.72
CA GLN A 202 28.90 2.49 11.07
C GLN A 202 28.17 1.62 12.10
N ALA A 203 26.99 1.08 11.74
CA ALA A 203 26.24 0.20 12.61
C ALA A 203 27.01 -1.12 12.88
N MET A 204 27.61 -1.71 11.85
CA MET A 204 28.45 -2.90 11.98
C MET A 204 29.67 -2.63 12.87
N MET A 205 30.33 -1.48 12.71
CA MET A 205 31.46 -1.09 13.57
C MET A 205 31.04 -0.96 15.03
N LEU A 206 29.87 -0.34 15.29
CA LEU A 206 29.33 -0.22 16.64
C LEU A 206 29.03 -1.60 17.27
N ASP A 207 28.52 -2.54 16.49
CA ASP A 207 28.24 -3.89 16.96
C ASP A 207 29.52 -4.66 17.28
N VAL A 208 30.59 -4.47 16.50
CA VAL A 208 31.93 -4.98 16.83
C VAL A 208 32.42 -4.38 18.15
N ASP A 209 32.32 -3.06 18.32
CA ASP A 209 32.75 -2.39 19.55
C ASP A 209 31.96 -2.90 20.78
N ARG A 210 30.65 -3.07 20.63
CA ARG A 210 29.77 -3.64 21.68
C ARG A 210 30.17 -5.06 22.06
N ALA A 211 30.58 -5.88 21.09
CA ALA A 211 31.03 -7.25 21.34
C ALA A 211 32.38 -7.31 22.06
N TRP A 212 33.25 -6.31 21.87
CA TRP A 212 34.53 -6.19 22.58
C TRP A 212 34.40 -5.66 24.01
N LEU A 213 33.30 -4.99 24.35
CA LEU A 213 33.05 -4.52 25.71
C LEU A 213 32.70 -5.69 26.64
N PRO A 214 33.27 -5.74 27.87
CA PRO A 214 32.87 -6.75 28.84
C PRO A 214 31.38 -6.59 29.17
N PRO A 215 30.65 -7.70 29.38
CA PRO A 215 29.24 -7.63 29.71
C PRO A 215 29.04 -6.77 30.96
N VAL A 216 28.15 -5.80 30.85
CA VAL A 216 27.79 -4.92 31.97
C VAL A 216 27.34 -5.80 33.13
N ARG A 217 28.04 -5.72 34.26
CA ARG A 217 27.59 -6.38 35.49
C ARG A 217 26.35 -5.64 35.97
N VAL A 218 25.17 -6.20 35.68
CA VAL A 218 23.95 -5.79 36.35
C VAL A 218 24.18 -5.93 37.87
N PRO A 219 23.96 -4.87 38.66
CA PRO A 219 23.94 -4.97 40.11
C PRO A 219 22.99 -6.10 40.49
N ARG A 220 23.42 -7.01 41.37
CA ARG A 220 22.49 -8.01 41.92
C ARG A 220 21.40 -7.23 42.64
N GLU A 221 20.16 -7.38 42.20
CA GLU A 221 19.01 -6.93 42.98
C GLU A 221 19.14 -7.51 44.39
N GLU A 222 19.14 -6.64 45.40
CA GLU A 222 19.07 -7.08 46.79
C GLU A 222 17.77 -7.87 46.95
N ILE A 223 17.90 -9.10 47.46
CA ILE A 223 16.78 -10.04 47.54
C ILE A 223 15.83 -9.53 48.63
N GLU A 224 14.70 -8.96 48.23
CA GLU A 224 13.59 -8.68 49.15
C GLU A 224 13.06 -10.03 49.67
N ILE A 225 13.29 -10.30 50.95
CA ILE A 225 12.77 -11.48 51.63
C ILE A 225 11.30 -11.18 51.95
N GLU A 226 10.38 -11.82 51.23
CA GLU A 226 8.95 -11.73 51.54
C GLU A 226 8.68 -12.38 52.91
N GLU A 227 8.45 -11.54 53.92
CA GLU A 227 8.00 -11.98 55.24
C GLU A 227 6.52 -12.39 55.13
N ILE A 228 6.24 -13.68 55.32
CA ILE A 228 4.87 -14.20 55.27
C ILE A 228 4.21 -13.85 56.60
N ILE A 229 3.53 -12.71 56.66
CA ILE A 229 2.74 -12.30 57.83
C ILE A 229 1.39 -13.02 57.74
N SER A 230 1.01 -13.76 58.78
CA SER A 230 -0.30 -14.40 58.83
C SER A 230 -1.43 -13.36 58.94
N PRO A 231 -2.64 -13.61 58.39
CA PRO A 231 -3.75 -12.66 58.45
C PRO A 231 -4.16 -12.30 59.90
N GLU A 232 -4.00 -13.26 60.82
CA GLU A 232 -4.28 -13.09 62.24
C GLU A 232 -3.30 -12.11 62.90
N GLU A 233 -2.00 -12.24 62.62
CA GLU A 233 -0.97 -11.29 63.11
C GLU A 233 -1.14 -9.88 62.55
N LEU A 234 -1.64 -9.73 61.33
CA LEU A 234 -1.94 -8.42 60.75
C LEU A 234 -3.10 -7.75 61.50
N ALA A 235 -4.18 -8.50 61.76
CA ALA A 235 -5.33 -8.00 62.51
C ALA A 235 -4.95 -7.63 63.96
N GLU A 236 -4.10 -8.42 64.62
CA GLU A 236 -3.58 -8.10 65.95
C GLU A 236 -2.72 -6.83 65.95
N LYS A 237 -1.84 -6.65 64.96
CA LYS A 237 -1.02 -5.43 64.81
C LYS A 237 -1.89 -4.19 64.57
N GLU A 238 -2.91 -4.30 63.73
CA GLU A 238 -3.85 -3.21 63.50
C GLU A 238 -4.67 -2.86 64.74
N ALA A 239 -5.11 -3.85 65.50
CA ALA A 239 -5.85 -3.63 66.75
C ALA A 239 -4.97 -2.97 67.82
N LYS A 240 -3.71 -3.42 67.97
CA LYS A 240 -2.73 -2.79 68.87
C LYS A 240 -2.51 -1.32 68.51
N LYS A 241 -2.28 -1.04 67.23
CA LYS A 241 -2.08 0.34 66.75
C LYS A 241 -3.31 1.23 67.03
N LYS A 242 -4.52 0.71 66.83
CA LYS A 242 -5.77 1.44 67.15
C LYS A 242 -5.91 1.76 68.64
N LEU A 243 -5.47 0.86 69.53
CA LEU A 243 -5.52 1.12 70.97
C LEU A 243 -4.44 2.13 71.39
N GLU A 244 -3.23 2.05 70.82
CA GLU A 244 -2.17 3.04 71.04
C GLU A 244 -2.59 4.45 70.59
N GLU A 245 -3.21 4.56 69.41
CA GLU A 245 -3.74 5.84 68.91
C GLU A 245 -4.83 6.39 69.84
N LYS A 246 -5.71 5.53 70.38
CA LYS A 246 -6.71 5.93 71.38
C LYS A 246 -6.06 6.43 72.66
N MET A 247 -5.07 5.72 73.20
CA MET A 247 -4.34 6.13 74.40
C MET A 247 -3.55 7.43 74.21
N ALA A 248 -3.05 7.69 73.00
CA ALA A 248 -2.39 8.94 72.65
C ALA A 248 -3.38 10.11 72.50
N SER A 249 -4.62 9.84 72.07
CA SER A 249 -5.66 10.87 71.89
C SER A 249 -6.36 11.28 73.19
N ILE A 250 -6.43 10.38 74.18
CA ILE A 250 -7.12 10.65 75.44
C ILE A 250 -6.19 11.43 76.37
N ILE A 251 -6.57 12.69 76.60
CA ILE A 251 -5.83 13.63 77.41
C ILE A 251 -6.31 13.54 78.86
N VAL A 252 -5.41 13.21 79.77
CA VAL A 252 -5.65 13.22 81.21
C VAL A 252 -5.43 14.67 81.72
N PRO A 253 -6.40 15.28 82.43
CA PRO A 253 -6.24 16.61 83.01
C PRO A 253 -5.06 16.67 84.00
N ALA A 254 -4.63 17.90 84.33
CA ALA A 254 -3.57 18.12 85.32
C ALA A 254 -4.00 17.56 86.70
N ILE A 255 -3.27 16.55 87.17
CA ILE A 255 -3.52 15.82 88.41
C ILE A 255 -2.28 15.88 89.29
N SER A 256 -2.47 16.20 90.57
CA SER A 256 -1.47 16.13 91.62
C SER A 256 -1.85 15.05 92.62
N ILE A 257 -1.28 13.86 92.46
CA ILE A 257 -1.42 12.74 93.39
C ILE A 257 -0.13 12.60 94.19
N THR A 258 -0.23 12.67 95.51
CA THR A 258 0.89 12.53 96.44
C THR A 258 0.70 11.27 97.29
N ASP A 259 1.66 10.34 97.25
CA ASP A 259 1.72 9.14 98.10
C ASP A 259 0.52 8.17 97.92
N ALA A 260 0.10 7.90 96.68
CA ALA A 260 -0.99 6.95 96.38
C ALA A 260 -0.48 5.55 96.03
N ASP A 261 -1.33 4.55 96.26
CA ASP A 261 -1.11 3.18 95.82
C ASP A 261 -1.28 3.05 94.30
N VAL A 262 -0.53 2.14 93.70
CA VAL A 262 -0.53 1.87 92.25
C VAL A 262 -1.93 1.45 91.79
N GLN A 263 -2.64 0.68 92.62
CA GLN A 263 -4.00 0.21 92.32
C GLN A 263 -5.00 1.37 92.25
N ASP A 264 -4.93 2.31 93.19
CA ASP A 264 -5.82 3.48 93.23
C ASP A 264 -5.57 4.41 92.05
N LEU A 265 -4.29 4.62 91.69
CA LEU A 265 -3.90 5.41 90.52
C LEU A 265 -4.48 4.80 89.23
N ILE A 266 -4.38 3.48 89.07
CA ILE A 266 -4.87 2.80 87.86
C ILE A 266 -6.40 2.81 87.82
N HIS A 267 -7.09 2.62 88.94
CA HIS A 267 -8.55 2.72 88.99
C HIS A 267 -9.02 4.12 88.59
N GLN A 268 -8.36 5.17 89.09
CA GLN A 268 -8.67 6.55 88.72
C GLN A 268 -8.39 6.81 87.22
N LEU A 269 -7.26 6.32 86.70
CA LEU A 269 -6.94 6.42 85.28
C LEU A 269 -7.96 5.68 84.41
N MET A 270 -8.45 4.51 84.82
CA MET A 270 -9.51 3.79 84.14
C MET A 270 -10.83 4.58 84.13
N GLU A 271 -11.23 5.16 85.26
CA GLU A 271 -12.47 5.92 85.39
C GLU A 271 -12.46 7.20 84.51
N MET A 272 -11.31 7.86 84.43
CA MET A 272 -11.17 9.09 83.63
C MET A 272 -11.02 8.83 82.12
N THR A 273 -10.40 7.71 81.72
CA THR A 273 -10.05 7.46 80.31
C THR A 273 -10.93 6.41 79.63
N GLY A 274 -11.66 5.59 80.39
CA GLY A 274 -12.49 4.50 79.86
C GLY A 274 -11.70 3.36 79.21
N VAL A 275 -10.38 3.31 79.39
CA VAL A 275 -9.50 2.23 78.89
C VAL A 275 -9.47 1.09 79.91
N THR A 276 -9.63 -0.15 79.45
CA THR A 276 -9.50 -1.33 80.32
C THR A 276 -8.03 -1.60 80.60
N ILE A 277 -7.63 -1.48 81.87
CA ILE A 277 -6.27 -1.75 82.34
C ILE A 277 -6.33 -2.96 83.27
N VAL A 278 -5.48 -3.95 83.03
CA VAL A 278 -5.40 -5.20 83.81
C VAL A 278 -4.02 -5.29 84.44
N ILE A 279 -3.98 -5.59 85.74
CA ILE A 279 -2.75 -5.69 86.53
C ILE A 279 -2.48 -7.15 86.83
N ASP A 280 -1.22 -7.58 86.63
CA ASP A 280 -0.77 -8.90 87.06
C ASP A 280 -0.49 -8.90 88.58
N GLU A 281 -1.42 -9.46 89.36
CA GLU A 281 -1.28 -9.57 90.82
C GLU A 281 -0.05 -10.40 91.24
N ARG A 282 0.40 -11.35 90.41
CA ARG A 282 1.56 -12.20 90.73
C ARG A 282 2.87 -11.44 90.55
N ALA A 283 2.99 -10.70 89.46
CA ALA A 283 4.15 -9.83 89.22
C ALA A 283 4.21 -8.70 90.26
N LEU A 284 3.06 -8.15 90.65
CA LEU A 284 2.99 -7.15 91.72
C LEU A 284 3.45 -7.74 93.07
N ALA A 285 2.99 -8.96 93.42
CA ALA A 285 3.36 -9.65 94.65
C ALA A 285 4.87 -9.98 94.75
N GLU A 286 5.53 -10.25 93.63
CA GLU A 286 6.98 -10.48 93.59
C GLU A 286 7.80 -9.20 93.84
N LEU A 287 7.29 -8.04 93.42
CA LEU A 287 7.88 -6.73 93.71
C LEU A 287 7.55 -6.24 95.14
N THR A 288 6.34 -6.50 95.63
CA THR A 288 5.89 -6.09 96.97
C THR A 288 6.25 -7.13 98.03
N ARG A 289 7.55 -7.38 98.26
CA ARG A 289 7.97 -8.31 99.33
C ARG A 289 7.90 -7.72 100.74
N ASP A 290 7.74 -6.40 100.93
CA ASP A 290 7.45 -5.80 102.27
C ASP A 290 7.11 -4.28 102.29
N LYS A 291 6.93 -3.61 101.14
CA LYS A 291 6.47 -2.19 101.09
C LYS A 291 5.50 -1.95 99.92
N PRO A 292 4.38 -1.25 100.13
CA PRO A 292 3.50 -0.85 99.03
C PRO A 292 4.24 0.14 98.12
N ILE A 293 4.10 -0.05 96.81
CA ILE A 293 4.73 0.81 95.80
C ILE A 293 3.96 2.14 95.80
N ARG A 294 4.59 3.19 96.34
CA ARG A 294 3.99 4.51 96.45
C ARG A 294 4.38 5.34 95.23
N ILE A 295 3.38 5.91 94.55
CA ILE A 295 3.59 6.77 93.39
C ILE A 295 3.20 8.20 93.74
N SER A 296 4.09 9.14 93.44
CA SER A 296 3.80 10.57 93.47
C SER A 296 3.88 11.11 92.05
N LEU A 297 2.75 11.56 91.51
CA LEU A 297 2.64 12.12 90.17
C LEU A 297 2.04 13.51 90.25
N SER A 298 2.79 14.53 89.81
CA SER A 298 2.29 15.90 89.68
C SER A 298 2.43 16.35 88.23
N THR A 299 1.30 16.47 87.55
CA THR A 299 1.24 16.93 86.15
C THR A 299 0.66 18.35 86.13
N ALA A 300 1.45 19.33 85.68
CA ALA A 300 1.02 20.73 85.60
C ALA A 300 0.21 21.02 84.32
N ASN A 301 0.44 20.24 83.26
CA ASN A 301 -0.21 20.36 81.98
C ASN A 301 -0.97 19.06 81.67
N PRO A 302 -2.08 19.14 80.92
CA PRO A 302 -2.80 17.96 80.47
C PRO A 302 -1.92 17.14 79.51
N LEU A 303 -1.78 15.84 79.76
CA LEU A 303 -0.89 14.93 79.03
C LEU A 303 -1.67 13.71 78.53
N PRO A 304 -1.25 13.09 77.40
CA PRO A 304 -1.88 11.87 76.93
C PRO A 304 -1.65 10.71 77.90
N LEU A 305 -2.60 9.78 77.98
CA LEU A 305 -2.55 8.65 78.91
C LEU A 305 -1.24 7.85 78.78
N LEU A 306 -0.74 7.67 77.56
CA LEU A 306 0.51 6.97 77.30
C LEU A 306 1.71 7.62 78.02
N ASP A 307 1.81 8.95 77.97
CA ASP A 307 2.90 9.68 78.62
C ASP A 307 2.75 9.66 80.14
N VAL A 308 1.52 9.70 80.64
CA VAL A 308 1.24 9.57 82.08
C VAL A 308 1.68 8.20 82.60
N LEU A 309 1.35 7.12 81.90
CA LEU A 309 1.80 5.77 82.25
C LEU A 309 3.32 5.64 82.15
N ASN A 310 3.95 6.20 81.11
CA ASN A 310 5.41 6.23 80.98
C ASN A 310 6.09 6.96 82.15
N ILE A 311 5.53 8.10 82.60
CA ILE A 311 6.08 8.86 83.72
C ILE A 311 5.89 8.10 85.04
N ALA A 312 4.70 7.54 85.28
CA ALA A 312 4.39 6.78 86.49
C ALA A 312 5.28 5.53 86.59
N PHE A 313 5.43 4.80 85.49
CA PHE A 313 6.19 3.55 85.46
C PHE A 313 7.69 3.73 85.21
N LYS A 314 8.20 4.95 85.04
CA LYS A 314 9.65 5.19 84.97
C LYS A 314 10.32 5.02 86.34
N ALA A 315 9.60 5.35 87.41
CA ALA A 315 10.11 5.30 88.78
C ALA A 315 9.90 3.92 89.43
N THR A 316 8.91 3.15 88.96
CA THR A 316 8.62 1.79 89.41
C THR A 316 9.18 0.79 88.40
N GLN A 317 9.71 -0.37 88.81
CA GLN A 317 10.20 -1.39 87.86
C GLN A 317 9.08 -2.07 87.02
N LEU A 318 7.88 -1.49 86.99
CA LEU A 318 6.73 -1.96 86.24
C LEU A 318 6.86 -1.58 84.75
N GLY A 319 6.42 -2.48 83.88
CA GLY A 319 6.21 -2.26 82.46
C GLY A 319 4.74 -2.46 82.10
N TYR A 320 4.34 -1.95 80.94
CA TYR A 320 3.01 -2.21 80.40
C TYR A 320 3.12 -2.75 78.98
N LYS A 321 2.14 -3.57 78.60
CA LYS A 321 1.99 -4.19 77.29
C LYS A 321 0.60 -3.85 76.75
N VAL A 322 0.54 -3.33 75.54
CA VAL A 322 -0.72 -2.99 74.88
C VAL A 322 -1.20 -4.22 74.09
N GLU A 323 -2.32 -4.80 74.52
CA GLU A 323 -3.00 -5.90 73.84
C GLU A 323 -4.23 -5.36 73.08
N PRO A 324 -4.83 -6.11 72.13
CA PRO A 324 -5.86 -5.59 71.23
C PRO A 324 -7.01 -4.81 71.89
N ASN A 325 -7.37 -5.16 73.13
CA ASN A 325 -8.52 -4.58 73.84
C ASN A 325 -8.21 -4.07 75.26
N TYR A 326 -7.00 -4.27 75.79
CA TYR A 326 -6.65 -3.88 77.16
C TYR A 326 -5.16 -3.60 77.30
N VAL A 327 -4.81 -2.86 78.35
CA VAL A 327 -3.41 -2.61 78.73
C VAL A 327 -3.05 -3.54 79.88
N TRP A 328 -2.06 -4.40 79.69
CA TRP A 328 -1.54 -5.31 80.71
C TRP A 328 -0.35 -4.68 81.42
N ILE A 329 -0.39 -4.58 82.75
CA ILE A 329 0.73 -4.06 83.55
C ILE A 329 1.38 -5.22 84.31
N SER A 330 2.70 -5.38 84.16
CA SER A 330 3.48 -6.43 84.80
C SER A 330 4.92 -5.93 85.09
N ASP A 331 5.82 -6.81 85.52
CA ASP A 331 7.23 -6.49 85.70
C ASP A 331 7.92 -6.27 84.34
N LYS A 332 8.81 -5.29 84.27
CA LYS A 332 9.55 -4.95 83.03
C LYS A 332 10.31 -6.16 82.47
N ALA A 333 10.89 -6.99 83.35
CA ALA A 333 11.63 -8.19 82.93
C ALA A 333 10.72 -9.32 82.41
N ALA A 334 9.43 -9.33 82.79
CA ALA A 334 8.45 -10.28 82.29
C ALA A 334 7.94 -9.86 80.90
N VAL A 335 7.69 -8.56 80.71
CA VAL A 335 7.26 -7.99 79.42
C VAL A 335 8.31 -8.21 78.32
N GLU A 336 9.60 -7.96 78.61
CA GLU A 336 10.69 -8.14 77.64
C GLU A 336 10.89 -9.60 77.18
N LYS A 337 10.52 -10.60 77.99
CA LYS A 337 10.60 -12.02 77.61
C LYS A 337 9.48 -12.44 76.65
N GLU A 338 8.29 -11.85 76.79
CA GLU A 338 7.16 -12.14 75.91
C GLU A 338 7.28 -11.46 74.53
N GLU A 339 8.14 -10.45 74.39
CA GLU A 339 8.41 -9.78 73.10
C GLU A 339 9.25 -10.61 72.12
N LEU A 340 9.74 -11.79 72.53
CA LEU A 340 10.49 -12.69 71.66
C LEU A 340 9.56 -13.33 70.62
N ILE A 341 9.45 -12.70 69.44
CA ILE A 341 8.68 -13.21 68.31
C ILE A 341 9.57 -14.12 67.45
N THR A 342 9.12 -15.36 67.21
CA THR A 342 9.73 -16.24 66.21
C THR A 342 9.15 -15.97 64.83
N ARG A 343 9.95 -15.43 63.92
CA ARG A 343 9.55 -15.13 62.53
C ARG A 343 9.99 -16.24 61.60
N THR A 344 9.11 -16.63 60.67
CA THR A 344 9.40 -17.66 59.67
C THR A 344 9.56 -17.01 58.29
N TYR A 345 10.75 -17.12 57.71
CA TYR A 345 11.05 -16.59 56.38
C TYR A 345 11.02 -17.69 55.33
N ARG A 346 10.36 -17.44 54.19
CA ARG A 346 10.41 -18.37 53.05
C ARG A 346 11.58 -18.01 52.15
N LEU A 347 12.58 -18.89 52.11
CA LEU A 347 13.70 -18.75 51.19
C LEU A 347 13.27 -19.04 49.74
N LYS A 348 13.63 -18.16 48.80
CA LYS A 348 13.34 -18.30 47.36
C LYS A 348 14.13 -19.44 46.70
N TYR A 349 15.28 -19.81 47.27
CA TYR A 349 16.12 -20.91 46.78
C TYR A 349 16.29 -21.97 47.88
N GLY A 350 16.20 -23.24 47.50
CA GLY A 350 16.55 -24.35 48.40
C GLY A 350 18.00 -24.25 48.83
N VAL A 351 18.28 -24.52 50.11
CA VAL A 351 19.64 -24.54 50.66
C VAL A 351 20.49 -25.49 49.81
N ARG A 352 21.49 -24.95 49.09
CA ARG A 352 22.43 -25.79 48.34
C ARG A 352 23.22 -26.62 49.34
N LYS A 353 23.10 -27.95 49.28
CA LYS A 353 23.97 -28.86 50.02
C LYS A 353 25.40 -28.68 49.52
N THR A 354 26.25 -28.06 50.32
CA THR A 354 27.69 -27.99 50.05
C THR A 354 28.28 -29.39 50.21
N ARG A 355 28.78 -29.98 49.12
CA ARG A 355 29.63 -31.18 49.23
C ARG A 355 31.04 -30.73 49.58
N LYS A 356 31.65 -31.33 50.61
CA LYS A 356 33.09 -31.21 50.84
C LYS A 356 33.81 -31.76 49.62
N VAL A 357 34.63 -30.95 48.99
CA VAL A 357 35.55 -31.39 47.93
C VAL A 357 36.85 -31.72 48.64
N GLU A 358 37.24 -32.99 48.64
CA GLU A 358 38.57 -33.40 49.06
C GLU A 358 39.53 -33.13 47.90
N LEU A 359 40.53 -32.27 48.14
CA LEU A 359 41.56 -31.96 47.16
C LEU A 359 42.56 -33.13 47.18
N THR A 360 42.63 -33.90 46.10
CA THR A 360 43.72 -34.85 45.88
C THR A 360 44.99 -34.06 45.58
N GLU A 361 46.00 -34.20 46.43
CA GLU A 361 47.33 -33.61 46.23
C GLU A 361 47.96 -34.21 44.97
N PHE A 362 48.51 -33.34 44.11
CA PHE A 362 49.21 -33.75 42.89
C PHE A 362 50.55 -34.37 43.26
N GLU A 363 50.77 -35.63 42.88
CA GLU A 363 52.07 -36.30 43.00
C GLU A 363 53.15 -35.50 42.26
N THR A 364 54.15 -35.06 43.02
CA THR A 364 55.37 -34.44 42.50
C THR A 364 56.17 -35.50 41.75
N LYS A 365 56.32 -35.33 40.43
CA LYS A 365 57.23 -36.16 39.62
C LYS A 365 58.68 -35.89 40.05
N GLU A 366 59.36 -36.95 40.49
CA GLU A 366 60.81 -37.01 40.74
C GLU A 366 61.65 -36.78 39.47
#